data_AF-A0A961IHX3-F1
#
_entry.id   AF-A0A961IHX3-F1
#
_cell.length_a   1.000
_cell.length_b   1.000
_cell.length_c   1.000
_cell.angle_alpha   90.00
_cell.angle_beta   90.00
_cell.angle_gamma   90.00
#
_symmetry.space_group_name_H-M   'P 1'
#
loop_
_entity.id
_entity.type
_entity.pdbx_description
1 polymer ?
#
loop_
_entity_poly.entity_id
_entity_poly.type
_entity_poly.pdbx_seq_one_letter_code
_entity_poly.pdbx_strand_id
1 'polypeptide(L)'
;MNGSDPETRAVTAAWIPLCSYARSRRIDQESQAAGLEETWLMGQAALSSAHAIRTDPDLLNAGTMHILCGPGNNGGDGLALAYMLIGMRHIIASIPALRIYQTGEARSSAAQFYAGLLREIAQSPIAVDVCLLPSSSFHFSAINNGDVIVDALLGTGQDRAPAGEIARLLAHVALARIRIACALLALDVPTGLREDRDTRFLNARELR
;
A
#
# COMPACT_ATOMS: atom_id res chain seq x y z
N MET A 1 55.51 -9.99 -23.27
CA MET A 1 54.87 -8.95 -24.11
C MET A 1 53.75 -9.65 -24.85
N ASN A 2 52.49 -9.25 -24.92
CA ASN A 2 51.60 -8.23 -24.35
C ASN A 2 50.22 -8.80 -24.76
N GLY A 3 49.13 -8.73 -24.03
CA GLY A 3 48.85 -8.00 -22.83
C GLY A 3 47.52 -8.49 -22.26
N SER A 4 47.29 -8.03 -21.05
CA SER A 4 45.99 -7.90 -20.41
C SER A 4 44.83 -7.63 -21.36
N ASP A 5 43.76 -8.40 -21.22
CA ASP A 5 42.44 -7.79 -21.21
C ASP A 5 41.78 -8.10 -19.84
N PRO A 6 41.68 -7.13 -18.92
CA PRO A 6 41.10 -7.31 -17.58
C PRO A 6 39.56 -7.20 -17.56
N GLU A 7 38.87 -7.20 -18.70
CA GLU A 7 37.43 -6.89 -18.76
C GLU A 7 36.47 -8.09 -18.76
N THR A 8 36.93 -9.30 -18.43
CA THR A 8 35.99 -10.42 -18.17
C THR A 8 35.67 -10.56 -16.68
N ARG A 9 35.37 -9.45 -15.99
CA ARG A 9 34.48 -9.50 -14.82
C ARG A 9 33.06 -9.65 -15.36
N ALA A 10 32.71 -10.88 -15.71
CA ALA A 10 31.33 -11.25 -15.99
C ALA A 10 30.48 -10.77 -14.80
N VAL A 11 29.64 -9.78 -15.05
CA VAL A 11 28.56 -9.39 -14.15
C VAL A 11 27.70 -10.64 -13.99
N THR A 12 27.91 -11.40 -12.93
CA THR A 12 26.96 -12.41 -12.49
C THR A 12 25.66 -11.66 -12.30
N ALA A 13 24.68 -11.89 -13.17
CA ALA A 13 23.35 -11.30 -13.04
C ALA A 13 22.85 -11.61 -11.63
N ALA A 14 22.86 -10.58 -10.76
CA ALA A 14 22.44 -10.68 -9.38
C ALA A 14 20.91 -10.75 -9.39
N TRP A 15 20.37 -11.96 -9.59
CA TRP A 15 18.94 -12.20 -9.47
C TRP A 15 18.51 -11.86 -8.06
N ILE A 16 17.57 -10.92 -7.92
CA ILE A 16 16.88 -10.68 -6.66
C ILE A 16 15.87 -11.83 -6.50
N PRO A 17 16.02 -12.72 -5.52
CA PRO A 17 15.12 -13.86 -5.38
C PRO A 17 13.73 -13.39 -4.96
N LEU A 18 12.69 -13.82 -5.69
CA LEU A 18 11.32 -13.66 -5.25
C LEU A 18 11.03 -14.65 -4.10
N CYS A 19 10.41 -14.15 -3.03
CA CYS A 19 10.04 -14.96 -1.87
C CYS A 19 8.59 -15.43 -1.99
N SER A 20 8.33 -16.66 -1.56
CA SER A 20 6.96 -17.11 -1.36
C SER A 20 6.28 -16.34 -0.24
N TYR A 21 4.95 -16.28 -0.24
CA TYR A 21 4.17 -15.63 0.81
C TYR A 21 4.46 -16.27 2.17
N ALA A 22 4.67 -17.59 2.21
CA ALA A 22 5.09 -18.30 3.42
C ALA A 22 6.50 -17.88 3.88
N ARG A 23 7.45 -17.71 2.94
CA ARG A 23 8.81 -17.27 3.25
C ARG A 23 8.84 -15.82 3.73
N SER A 24 8.08 -14.92 3.08
CA SER A 24 7.98 -13.50 3.49
C SER A 24 7.50 -13.39 4.94
N ARG A 25 6.40 -14.07 5.29
CA ARG A 25 5.88 -14.11 6.66
C ARG A 25 6.88 -14.66 7.67
N ARG A 26 7.66 -15.67 7.29
CA ARG A 26 8.70 -16.23 8.16
C ARG A 26 9.81 -15.22 8.43
N ILE A 27 10.23 -14.46 7.42
CA ILE A 27 11.25 -13.41 7.58
C ILE A 27 10.77 -12.33 8.57
N ASP A 28 9.51 -11.92 8.49
CA ASP A 28 8.94 -10.95 9.43
C ASP A 28 8.89 -11.51 10.86
N GLN A 29 8.48 -12.77 11.02
CA GLN A 29 8.44 -13.45 12.32
C GLN A 29 9.84 -13.62 12.94
N GLU A 30 10.84 -13.99 12.13
CA GLU A 30 12.23 -14.11 12.55
C GLU A 30 12.82 -12.75 12.94
N SER A 31 12.46 -11.69 12.22
CA SER A 31 12.85 -10.31 12.53
C SER A 31 12.29 -9.84 13.88
N GLN A 32 11.02 -10.14 14.15
CA GLN A 32 10.39 -9.86 15.45
C GLN A 32 11.01 -10.70 16.57
N ALA A 33 11.27 -11.99 16.33
CA ALA A 33 11.96 -12.85 17.29
C ALA A 33 13.39 -12.39 17.60
N ALA A 34 14.04 -11.70 16.66
CA ALA A 34 15.34 -11.05 16.84
C ALA A 34 15.26 -9.70 17.59
N GLY A 35 14.06 -9.27 18.01
CA GLY A 35 13.85 -8.07 18.83
C GLY A 35 13.48 -6.81 18.04
N LEU A 36 13.17 -6.91 16.74
CA LEU A 36 12.66 -5.77 15.97
C LEU A 36 11.16 -5.60 16.21
N GLU A 37 10.78 -4.43 16.73
CA GLU A 37 9.38 -4.09 16.96
C GLU A 37 8.57 -4.07 15.65
N GLU A 38 7.36 -4.62 15.66
CA GLU A 38 6.47 -4.64 14.49
C GLU A 38 6.18 -3.22 13.97
N THR A 39 6.02 -2.26 14.88
CA THR A 39 5.84 -0.83 14.55
C THR A 39 7.02 -0.28 13.75
N TRP A 40 8.25 -0.69 14.07
CA TRP A 40 9.44 -0.25 13.35
C TRP A 40 9.49 -0.88 11.95
N LEU A 41 9.23 -2.19 11.83
CA LEU A 41 9.18 -2.90 10.54
C LEU A 41 8.13 -2.29 9.60
N MET A 42 6.92 -2.04 10.11
CA MET A 42 5.83 -1.36 9.40
C MET A 42 6.25 0.05 8.96
N GLY A 43 6.95 0.80 9.83
CA GLY A 43 7.51 2.10 9.48
C GLY A 43 8.53 2.05 8.34
N GLN A 44 9.38 1.02 8.30
CA GLN A 44 10.33 0.82 7.21
C GLN A 44 9.62 0.47 5.89
N ALA A 45 8.61 -0.40 5.93
CA ALA A 45 7.79 -0.73 4.76
C ALA A 45 7.08 0.52 4.20
N ALA A 46 6.53 1.35 5.08
CA ALA A 46 5.93 2.63 4.73
C ALA A 46 6.93 3.63 4.13
N LEU A 47 8.14 3.74 4.70
CA LEU A 47 9.19 4.61 4.16
C LEU A 47 9.63 4.16 2.76
N SER A 48 9.76 2.85 2.54
CA SER A 48 10.06 2.29 1.21
C SER A 48 8.95 2.62 0.21
N SER A 49 7.69 2.47 0.61
CA SER A 49 6.53 2.79 -0.23
C SER A 49 6.44 4.29 -0.54
N ALA A 50 6.69 5.15 0.45
CA ALA A 50 6.76 6.60 0.27
C ALA A 50 7.92 7.01 -0.66
N HIS A 51 9.06 6.31 -0.57
CA HIS A 51 10.16 6.51 -1.51
C HIS A 51 9.75 6.18 -2.94
N ALA A 52 9.07 5.05 -3.16
CA ALA A 52 8.57 4.66 -4.48
C ALA A 52 7.63 5.72 -5.07
N ILE A 53 6.68 6.23 -4.27
CA ILE A 53 5.78 7.32 -4.68
C ILE A 53 6.57 8.58 -5.03
N ARG A 54 7.55 8.96 -4.21
CA ARG A 54 8.37 10.15 -4.46
C ARG A 54 9.18 10.05 -5.75
N THR A 55 9.61 8.86 -6.14
CA THR A 55 10.40 8.64 -7.35
C THR A 55 9.56 8.43 -8.62
N ASP A 56 8.24 8.32 -8.48
CA ASP A 56 7.30 8.18 -9.59
C ASP A 56 6.53 9.50 -9.77
N PRO A 57 6.77 10.26 -10.85
CA PRO A 57 6.10 11.54 -11.07
C PRO A 57 4.58 11.46 -11.19
N ASP A 58 4.03 10.34 -11.67
CA ASP A 58 2.58 10.17 -11.83
C ASP A 58 1.92 9.96 -10.46
N LEU A 59 2.61 9.25 -9.55
CA LEU A 59 2.14 9.06 -8.18
C LEU A 59 2.36 10.30 -7.32
N LEU A 60 3.52 10.97 -7.48
CA LEU A 60 3.87 12.15 -6.70
C LEU A 60 2.95 13.33 -7.02
N ASN A 61 2.60 13.54 -8.29
CA ASN A 61 1.78 14.68 -8.72
C ASN A 61 0.28 14.34 -8.80
N ALA A 62 -0.15 13.25 -8.15
CA ALA A 62 -1.55 12.87 -8.09
C ALA A 62 -2.42 13.98 -7.48
N GLY A 63 -3.69 14.05 -7.86
CA GLY A 63 -4.65 14.96 -7.23
C GLY A 63 -4.96 14.53 -5.79
N THR A 64 -5.63 13.39 -5.67
CA THR A 64 -5.91 12.70 -4.40
C THR A 64 -5.34 11.29 -4.42
N MET A 65 -4.77 10.88 -3.28
CA MET A 65 -4.45 9.50 -2.98
C MET A 65 -5.52 8.89 -2.06
N HIS A 66 -6.26 7.90 -2.58
CA HIS A 66 -7.28 7.14 -1.86
C HIS A 66 -6.66 5.86 -1.32
N ILE A 67 -6.38 5.81 -0.01
CA ILE A 67 -5.71 4.68 0.64
C ILE A 67 -6.75 3.76 1.26
N LEU A 68 -6.85 2.53 0.75
CA LEU A 68 -7.80 1.52 1.20
C LEU A 68 -7.14 0.57 2.20
N CYS A 69 -7.40 0.77 3.49
CA CYS A 69 -6.78 0.02 4.58
C CYS A 69 -7.65 -1.16 5.03
N GLY A 70 -7.11 -2.36 4.88
CA GLY A 70 -7.64 -3.58 5.50
C GLY A 70 -7.48 -3.57 7.03
N PRO A 71 -7.98 -4.59 7.74
CA PRO A 71 -7.87 -4.64 9.20
C PRO A 71 -6.53 -5.25 9.69
N GLY A 72 -5.77 -5.87 8.79
CA GLY A 72 -4.50 -6.53 9.11
C GLY A 72 -3.27 -5.65 8.88
N ASN A 73 -2.08 -6.28 8.86
CA ASN A 73 -0.80 -5.57 8.76
C ASN A 73 -0.65 -4.76 7.49
N ASN A 74 -1.11 -5.26 6.33
CA ASN A 74 -1.08 -4.46 5.09
C ASN A 74 -1.90 -3.16 5.23
N GLY A 75 -3.02 -3.20 5.96
CA GLY A 75 -3.79 -1.99 6.28
C GLY A 75 -3.01 -1.04 7.20
N GLY A 76 -2.24 -1.60 8.14
CA GLY A 76 -1.25 -0.89 8.93
C GLY A 76 -0.18 -0.20 8.09
N ASP A 77 0.37 -0.89 7.09
CA ASP A 77 1.34 -0.31 6.14
C ASP A 77 0.73 0.88 5.38
N GLY A 78 -0.55 0.80 4.98
CA GLY A 78 -1.29 1.92 4.40
C GLY A 78 -1.45 3.11 5.35
N LEU A 79 -1.72 2.86 6.64
CA LEU A 79 -1.80 3.90 7.67
C LEU A 79 -0.43 4.55 7.93
N ALA A 80 0.61 3.72 8.05
CA ALA A 80 1.99 4.17 8.21
C ALA A 80 2.46 4.98 6.99
N LEU A 81 2.13 4.55 5.78
CA LEU A 81 2.40 5.28 4.54
C LEU A 81 1.76 6.66 4.57
N ALA A 82 0.46 6.74 4.93
CA ALA A 82 -0.23 8.01 5.03
C ALA A 82 0.46 8.96 6.02
N TYR A 83 0.86 8.44 7.19
CA TYR A 83 1.61 9.20 8.19
C TYR A 83 2.95 9.73 7.63
N MET A 84 3.71 8.89 6.92
CA MET A 84 4.98 9.31 6.31
C MET A 84 4.78 10.39 5.25
N LEU A 85 3.78 10.23 4.37
CA LEU A 85 3.47 11.22 3.34
C LEU A 85 3.08 12.57 3.96
N ILE A 86 2.31 12.58 5.05
CA ILE A 86 1.98 13.80 5.79
C ILE A 86 3.25 14.48 6.31
N GLY A 87 4.14 13.73 6.95
CA GLY A 87 5.41 14.28 7.44
C GLY A 87 6.28 14.88 6.33
N MET A 88 6.21 14.34 5.12
CA MET A 88 6.94 14.84 3.95
C MET A 88 6.34 16.11 3.33
N ARG A 89 5.07 16.46 3.60
CA ARG A 89 4.39 17.63 3.01
C ARG A 89 5.11 18.96 3.26
N HIS A 90 5.79 19.08 4.41
CA HIS A 90 6.54 20.30 4.76
C HIS A 90 7.82 20.47 3.93
N ILE A 91 8.29 19.40 3.28
CA ILE A 91 9.53 19.37 2.50
C ILE A 91 9.21 19.25 1.00
N ILE A 92 8.09 18.62 0.66
CA ILE A 92 7.68 18.30 -0.72
C ILE A 92 6.29 18.89 -0.97
N ALA A 93 6.24 19.99 -1.73
CA ALA A 93 5.00 20.73 -1.99
C ALA A 93 3.96 19.94 -2.80
N SER A 94 4.38 18.93 -3.57
CA SER A 94 3.50 18.19 -4.48
C SER A 94 2.75 17.02 -3.83
N ILE A 95 2.87 16.76 -2.52
CA ILE A 95 2.22 15.59 -1.92
C ILE A 95 0.69 15.66 -2.07
N PRO A 96 0.03 14.62 -2.64
CA PRO A 96 -1.40 14.61 -2.94
C PRO A 96 -2.27 14.73 -1.69
N ALA A 97 -3.51 15.20 -1.83
CA ALA A 97 -4.51 15.10 -0.75
C ALA A 97 -4.73 13.63 -0.35
N LEU A 98 -4.87 13.32 0.94
CA LEU A 98 -5.03 11.93 1.40
C LEU A 98 -6.46 11.65 1.88
N ARG A 99 -7.09 10.62 1.32
CA ARG A 99 -8.34 10.04 1.84
C ARG A 99 -8.09 8.60 2.25
N ILE A 100 -8.22 8.32 3.54
CA ILE A 100 -7.87 7.03 4.15
C ILE A 100 -9.17 6.32 4.52
N TYR A 101 -9.39 5.13 3.98
CA TYR A 101 -10.62 4.35 4.15
C TYR A 101 -10.33 3.08 4.93
N GLN A 102 -10.92 2.93 6.11
CA GLN A 102 -10.68 1.77 6.98
C GLN A 102 -11.86 0.78 6.92
N THR A 103 -11.55 -0.49 6.65
CA THR A 103 -12.52 -1.61 6.66
C THR A 103 -13.00 -2.00 8.06
N GLY A 104 -12.36 -1.48 9.10
CA GLY A 104 -12.65 -1.74 10.50
C GLY A 104 -11.48 -1.29 11.38
N GLU A 105 -11.50 -1.70 12.64
CA GLU A 105 -10.39 -1.44 13.55
C GLU A 105 -9.13 -2.23 13.16
N ALA A 106 -7.98 -1.57 13.32
CA ALA A 106 -6.67 -2.16 13.12
C ALA A 106 -6.43 -3.29 14.15
N ARG A 107 -5.98 -4.45 13.68
CA ARG A 107 -5.82 -5.65 14.53
C ARG A 107 -4.50 -5.73 15.28
N SER A 108 -3.40 -5.24 14.69
CA SER A 108 -2.09 -5.24 15.35
C SER A 108 -1.85 -3.93 16.11
N SER A 109 -1.04 -4.00 17.17
CA SER A 109 -0.64 -2.81 17.95
C SER A 109 0.09 -1.79 17.08
N ALA A 110 0.92 -2.25 16.14
CA ALA A 110 1.60 -1.41 15.15
C ALA A 110 0.61 -0.64 14.27
N ALA A 111 -0.40 -1.31 13.72
CA ALA A 111 -1.42 -0.65 12.91
C ALA A 111 -2.29 0.30 13.75
N GLN A 112 -2.59 -0.05 15.00
CA GLN A 112 -3.30 0.83 15.94
C GLN A 112 -2.48 2.08 16.30
N PHE A 113 -1.16 1.96 16.43
CA PHE A 113 -0.24 3.07 16.68
C PHE A 113 -0.33 4.11 15.56
N TYR A 114 -0.17 3.70 14.30
CA TYR A 114 -0.28 4.63 13.17
C TYR A 114 -1.70 5.18 12.98
N ALA A 115 -2.74 4.37 13.23
CA ALA A 115 -4.11 4.88 13.27
C ALA A 115 -4.30 5.96 14.35
N GLY A 116 -3.68 5.80 15.52
CA GLY A 116 -3.68 6.79 16.60
C GLY A 116 -3.06 8.11 16.17
N LEU A 117 -1.84 8.06 15.63
CA LEU A 117 -1.14 9.25 15.10
C LEU A 117 -1.97 9.99 14.04
N LEU A 118 -2.57 9.25 13.12
CA LEU A 118 -3.42 9.83 12.08
C LEU A 118 -4.70 10.48 12.64
N ARG A 119 -5.30 9.90 13.68
CA ARG A 119 -6.45 10.52 14.37
C ARG A 119 -6.06 11.82 15.06
N GLU A 120 -4.90 11.86 15.72
CA GLU A 120 -4.37 13.08 16.33
C GLU A 120 -4.13 14.17 15.27
N ILE A 121 -3.53 13.82 14.13
CA ILE A 121 -3.31 14.74 13.02
C ILE A 121 -4.63 15.25 12.45
N ALA A 122 -5.62 14.37 12.23
CA ALA A 122 -6.92 14.75 11.67
C ALA A 122 -7.74 15.66 12.60
N GLN A 123 -7.42 15.70 13.89
CA GLN A 123 -8.03 16.59 14.88
C GLN A 123 -7.21 17.87 15.12
N SER A 124 -6.02 17.96 14.51
CA SER A 124 -5.14 19.12 14.65
C SER A 124 -5.78 20.37 14.02
N PRO A 125 -5.61 21.56 14.64
CA PRO A 125 -6.06 22.83 14.05
C PRO A 125 -5.25 23.24 12.82
N ILE A 126 -4.13 22.57 12.55
CA ILE A 126 -3.34 22.77 11.33
C ILE A 126 -4.10 22.13 10.18
N ALA A 127 -4.38 22.91 9.13
CA ALA A 127 -5.00 22.40 7.93
C ALA A 127 -4.09 21.37 7.27
N VAL A 128 -4.42 20.09 7.45
CA VAL A 128 -3.80 18.97 6.73
C VAL A 128 -4.92 18.31 5.92
N ASP A 129 -4.76 18.21 4.60
CA ASP A 129 -5.72 17.55 3.70
C ASP A 129 -5.68 16.03 3.87
N VAL A 130 -6.14 15.56 5.04
CA VAL A 130 -6.17 14.17 5.47
C VAL A 130 -7.54 13.89 6.07
N CYS A 131 -8.21 12.85 5.57
CA CYS A 131 -9.48 12.40 6.12
C CYS A 131 -9.42 10.91 6.43
N LEU A 132 -9.78 10.53 7.66
CA LEU A 132 -10.03 9.13 8.03
C LEU A 132 -11.52 8.86 7.88
N LEU A 133 -11.85 7.87 7.07
CA LEU A 133 -13.21 7.58 6.63
C LEU A 133 -13.52 6.10 6.85
N PRO A 134 -14.77 5.74 7.15
CA PRO A 134 -15.18 4.35 7.06
C PRO A 134 -15.11 3.90 5.59
N SER A 135 -14.72 2.65 5.39
CA SER A 135 -14.68 2.00 4.07
C SER A 135 -15.99 2.13 3.28
N SER A 136 -17.14 2.11 3.95
CA SER A 136 -18.47 2.30 3.35
C SER A 136 -18.60 3.60 2.55
N SER A 137 -17.81 4.63 2.87
CA SER A 137 -17.80 5.91 2.17
C SER A 137 -16.96 5.90 0.88
N PHE A 138 -16.22 4.82 0.61
CA PHE A 138 -15.50 4.67 -0.64
C PHE A 138 -16.43 4.24 -1.77
N HIS A 139 -16.46 5.05 -2.83
CA HIS A 139 -17.21 4.80 -4.06
C HIS A 139 -16.38 5.26 -5.27
N PHE A 140 -16.45 4.53 -6.38
CA PHE A 140 -15.66 4.83 -7.58
C PHE A 140 -15.90 6.24 -8.15
N SER A 141 -17.09 6.81 -7.91
CA SER A 141 -17.44 8.16 -8.36
C SER A 141 -16.73 9.28 -7.60
N ALA A 142 -16.05 8.97 -6.49
CA ALA A 142 -15.23 9.93 -5.76
C ALA A 142 -13.82 10.08 -6.36
N ILE A 143 -13.47 9.22 -7.33
CA ILE A 143 -12.17 9.22 -8.01
C ILE A 143 -12.23 10.13 -9.23
N ASN A 144 -11.17 10.89 -9.48
CA ASN A 144 -10.98 11.75 -10.64
C ASN A 144 -9.81 11.28 -11.50
N ASN A 145 -9.69 11.85 -12.70
CA ASN A 145 -8.51 11.63 -13.54
C ASN A 145 -7.26 12.17 -12.83
N GLY A 146 -6.19 11.38 -12.82
CA GLY A 146 -4.95 11.72 -12.11
C GLY A 146 -4.97 11.41 -10.61
N ASP A 147 -6.04 10.81 -10.08
CA ASP A 147 -6.01 10.28 -8.71
C ASP A 147 -5.29 8.92 -8.65
N VAL A 148 -4.84 8.56 -7.45
CA VAL A 148 -4.19 7.29 -7.15
C VAL A 148 -5.04 6.52 -6.15
N ILE A 149 -5.30 5.25 -6.43
CA ILE A 149 -5.84 4.31 -5.45
C ILE A 149 -4.67 3.52 -4.87
N VAL A 150 -4.53 3.49 -3.54
CA VAL A 150 -3.58 2.63 -2.84
C VAL A 150 -4.33 1.44 -2.27
N ASP A 151 -4.00 0.26 -2.76
CA ASP A 151 -4.48 -1.02 -2.27
C ASP A 151 -3.59 -1.51 -1.11
N ALA A 152 -4.09 -1.27 0.10
CA ALA A 152 -3.52 -1.73 1.36
C ALA A 152 -4.51 -2.68 2.07
N LEU A 153 -5.31 -3.43 1.31
CA LEU A 153 -6.40 -4.24 1.85
C LEU A 153 -5.89 -5.58 2.39
N LEU A 154 -5.23 -6.39 1.56
CA LEU A 154 -4.66 -7.69 1.94
C LEU A 154 -3.27 -7.86 1.34
N GLY A 155 -2.31 -8.27 2.15
CA GLY A 155 -0.95 -8.60 1.69
C GLY A 155 -0.73 -10.10 1.57
N THR A 156 0.52 -10.54 1.70
CA THR A 156 1.00 -11.94 1.68
C THR A 156 0.36 -12.84 2.75
N GLY A 157 -0.30 -12.27 3.76
CA GLY A 157 -1.11 -12.99 4.75
C GLY A 157 -2.42 -13.58 4.21
N GLN A 158 -2.84 -13.25 2.98
CA GLN A 158 -4.08 -13.75 2.41
C GLN A 158 -4.02 -15.25 2.08
N ASP A 159 -5.02 -15.99 2.55
CA ASP A 159 -5.18 -17.44 2.35
C ASP A 159 -6.48 -17.81 1.60
N ARG A 160 -7.38 -16.83 1.44
CA ARG A 160 -8.70 -16.96 0.83
C ARG A 160 -9.00 -15.82 -0.11
N ALA A 161 -9.94 -16.05 -1.02
CA ALA A 161 -10.43 -15.00 -1.91
C ALA A 161 -11.03 -13.83 -1.10
N PRO A 162 -10.85 -12.57 -1.54
CA PRO A 162 -11.51 -11.43 -0.93
C PRO A 162 -13.02 -11.61 -0.87
N ALA A 163 -13.63 -11.27 0.26
CA ALA A 163 -15.07 -11.40 0.49
C ALA A 163 -15.60 -10.21 1.29
N GLY A 164 -16.93 -10.08 1.35
CA GLY A 164 -17.61 -9.03 2.10
C GLY A 164 -17.13 -7.63 1.70
N GLU A 165 -16.81 -6.81 2.70
CA GLU A 165 -16.41 -5.42 2.50
C GLU A 165 -15.17 -5.25 1.60
N ILE A 166 -14.19 -6.15 1.69
CA ILE A 166 -13.00 -6.09 0.84
C ILE A 166 -13.38 -6.35 -0.63
N ALA A 167 -14.24 -7.34 -0.90
CA ALA A 167 -14.73 -7.60 -2.26
C ALA A 167 -15.53 -6.41 -2.81
N ARG A 168 -16.35 -5.74 -1.97
CA ARG A 168 -17.08 -4.53 -2.33
C ARG A 168 -16.12 -3.38 -2.72
N LEU A 169 -15.06 -3.16 -1.94
CA LEU A 169 -14.05 -2.15 -2.27
C LEU A 169 -13.35 -2.47 -3.59
N LEU A 170 -12.92 -3.72 -3.81
CA LEU A 170 -12.30 -4.14 -5.06
C LEU A 170 -13.21 -3.95 -6.27
N ALA A 171 -14.52 -4.16 -6.12
CA ALA A 171 -15.49 -3.85 -7.16
C ALA A 171 -15.48 -2.36 -7.55
N HIS A 172 -15.41 -1.46 -6.57
CA HIS A 172 -15.26 -0.02 -6.84
C HIS A 172 -13.91 0.33 -7.47
N VAL A 173 -12.82 -0.30 -7.01
CA VAL A 173 -11.49 -0.14 -7.63
C VAL A 173 -11.52 -0.56 -9.10
N ALA A 174 -12.10 -1.72 -9.41
CA ALA A 174 -12.24 -2.22 -10.78
C ALA A 174 -13.07 -1.26 -11.65
N LEU A 175 -14.20 -0.76 -11.14
CA LEU A 175 -15.02 0.22 -11.84
C LEU A 175 -14.26 1.54 -12.10
N ALA A 176 -13.50 2.04 -11.12
CA ALA A 176 -12.66 3.22 -11.30
C ALA A 176 -11.61 2.99 -12.39
N ARG A 177 -10.89 1.87 -12.32
CA ARG A 177 -9.85 1.48 -13.29
C ARG A 177 -10.35 1.31 -14.72
N ILE A 178 -11.62 0.95 -14.91
CA ILE A 178 -12.24 0.81 -16.24
C ILE A 178 -12.69 2.18 -16.80
N ARG A 179 -13.15 3.08 -15.93
CA ARG A 179 -13.87 4.31 -16.33
C ARG A 179 -13.04 5.59 -16.23
N ILE A 180 -11.98 5.57 -15.42
CA ILE A 180 -11.27 6.76 -14.98
C ILE A 180 -9.77 6.52 -15.17
N ALA A 181 -9.06 7.54 -15.64
CA ALA A 181 -7.60 7.50 -15.76
C ALA A 181 -6.96 7.72 -14.38
N CYS A 182 -7.00 6.70 -13.52
CA CYS A 182 -6.41 6.70 -12.18
C CYS A 182 -5.33 5.61 -12.05
N ALA A 183 -4.29 5.86 -11.26
CA ALA A 183 -3.27 4.85 -10.98
C ALA A 183 -3.75 3.89 -9.86
N LEU A 184 -3.16 2.69 -9.80
CA LEU A 184 -3.36 1.73 -8.71
C LEU A 184 -1.99 1.31 -8.19
N LEU A 185 -1.72 1.59 -6.92
CA LEU A 185 -0.52 1.19 -6.21
C LEU A 185 -0.90 0.13 -5.17
N ALA A 186 -0.39 -1.10 -5.30
CA ALA A 186 -0.57 -2.12 -4.28
C ALA A 186 0.60 -2.10 -3.28
N LEU A 187 0.30 -2.17 -2.00
CA LEU A 187 1.29 -2.39 -0.95
C LEU A 187 1.46 -3.90 -0.73
N ASP A 188 2.71 -4.35 -0.63
CA ASP A 188 3.12 -5.76 -0.57
C ASP A 188 2.75 -6.54 -1.86
N VAL A 189 1.47 -6.90 -2.01
CA VAL A 189 0.95 -7.61 -3.17
C VAL A 189 -0.45 -7.08 -3.53
N PRO A 190 -0.88 -7.14 -4.80
CA PRO A 190 -2.26 -6.83 -5.16
C PRO A 190 -3.23 -7.70 -4.37
N THR A 191 -4.22 -7.08 -3.74
CA THR A 191 -5.26 -7.78 -2.98
C THR A 191 -5.99 -8.75 -3.90
N GLY A 192 -6.09 -10.01 -3.46
CA GLY A 192 -6.66 -11.11 -4.23
C GLY A 192 -5.64 -11.89 -5.04
N LEU A 193 -4.37 -11.45 -5.15
CA LEU A 193 -3.29 -12.21 -5.79
C LEU A 193 -2.88 -13.43 -4.95
N ARG A 194 -2.74 -14.59 -5.58
CA ARG A 194 -2.37 -15.86 -4.95
C ARG A 194 -1.17 -16.45 -5.66
N GLU A 195 -0.19 -16.87 -4.88
CA GLU A 195 1.07 -17.45 -5.39
C GLU A 195 0.87 -18.76 -6.16
N ASP A 196 -0.16 -19.54 -5.82
CA ASP A 196 -0.37 -20.92 -6.26
C ASP A 196 -1.59 -21.14 -7.17
N ARG A 197 -2.33 -20.09 -7.53
CA ARG A 197 -3.58 -20.22 -8.30
C ARG A 197 -3.79 -19.05 -9.24
N ASP A 198 -4.40 -19.34 -10.39
CA ASP A 198 -4.99 -18.32 -11.25
C ASP A 198 -5.93 -17.43 -10.43
N THR A 199 -5.58 -16.15 -10.34
CA THR A 199 -6.38 -15.18 -9.62
C THR A 199 -7.46 -14.63 -10.52
N ARG A 200 -8.71 -14.93 -10.17
CA ARG A 200 -9.89 -14.37 -10.83
C ARG A 200 -10.31 -13.12 -10.06
N PHE A 201 -10.20 -11.97 -10.71
CA PHE A 201 -10.90 -10.77 -10.25
C PHE A 201 -12.38 -10.89 -10.62
N LEU A 202 -13.26 -10.41 -9.72
CA LEU A 202 -14.69 -10.29 -10.01
C LEU A 202 -14.86 -9.53 -11.32
N ASN A 203 -15.51 -10.16 -12.30
CA ASN A 203 -15.86 -9.46 -13.52
C ASN A 203 -16.98 -8.46 -13.18
N ALA A 204 -16.95 -7.26 -13.74
CA ALA A 204 -17.94 -6.22 -13.46
C ALA A 204 -19.39 -6.62 -13.87
N ARG A 205 -19.60 -7.75 -14.57
CA ARG A 205 -20.92 -8.27 -14.92
C ARG A 205 -21.57 -9.07 -13.79
N GLU A 206 -20.80 -9.52 -12.79
CA GLU A 206 -21.29 -10.25 -11.61
C GLU A 206 -21.75 -9.33 -10.47
N LEU A 207 -21.64 -8.01 -10.63
CA LEU A 207 -22.10 -6.98 -9.69
C LEU A 207 -23.54 -6.51 -9.96
N ARG A 208 -24.35 -7.31 -10.67
CA ARG A 208 -25.77 -6.99 -10.94
C ARG A 208 -26.68 -7.47 -9.84
#